data_AF-A0A4R6U7V2-F1
#
_entry.id   AF-A0A4R6U7V2-F1
#
_cell.length_a   1.000
_cell.length_b   1.000
_cell.length_c   1.000
_cell.angle_alpha   90.00
_cell.angle_beta   90.00
_cell.angle_gamma   90.00
#
_symmetry.space_group_name_H-M   'P 1'
#
loop_
_entity.id
_entity.type
_entity.pdbx_description
1 polymer ?
#
loop_
_entity_poly.entity_id
_entity_poly.type
_entity_poly.pdbx_seq_one_letter_code
_entity_poly.pdbx_strand_id
1 'polypeptide(L)'
;MNDFLSSTLHQIAFVTHTIIQMTDVLSDEDLPIRPTQRKHSIGELLSHLALLPKADWLIASEATEETMAEFYRNNGLHTLEEIKSMLVSNVAWLEAEILHLTETEMQKTTTA
;
A
#
# COMPACT_ATOMS: atom_id res chain seq x y z
N MET A 1 -11.29 6.80 20.12
CA MET A 1 -11.22 6.07 18.84
C MET A 1 -12.18 4.91 18.92
N ASN A 2 -13.04 4.70 17.91
CA ASN A 2 -13.98 3.58 17.89
C ASN A 2 -13.20 2.25 17.80
N ASP A 3 -13.62 1.23 18.56
CA ASP A 3 -13.02 -0.12 18.56
C ASP A 3 -12.90 -0.73 17.17
N PHE A 4 -13.83 -0.42 16.26
CA PHE A 4 -13.77 -0.86 14.86
C PHE A 4 -12.56 -0.28 14.13
N LEU A 5 -12.30 1.03 14.27
CA LEU A 5 -11.15 1.68 13.62
C LEU A 5 -9.83 1.12 14.16
N SER A 6 -9.71 1.00 15.48
CA SER A 6 -8.53 0.41 16.13
C SER A 6 -8.27 -1.02 15.61
N SER A 7 -9.31 -1.83 15.50
CA SER A 7 -9.22 -3.20 14.99
C SER A 7 -8.81 -3.26 13.52
N THR A 8 -9.34 -2.36 12.69
CA THR A 8 -8.97 -2.27 11.26
C THR A 8 -7.51 -1.86 11.08
N LEU A 9 -7.05 -0.83 11.80
CA LEU A 9 -5.65 -0.40 11.75
C LEU A 9 -4.70 -1.50 12.24
N HIS A 10 -5.07 -2.20 13.31
CA HIS A 10 -4.31 -3.36 13.79
C HIS A 10 -4.18 -4.44 12.71
N GLN A 11 -5.26 -4.75 11.97
CA GLN A 11 -5.24 -5.74 10.92
C GLN A 11 -4.34 -5.32 9.74
N ILE A 12 -4.33 -4.03 9.38
CA ILE A 12 -3.43 -3.47 8.36
C ILE A 12 -1.97 -3.63 8.80
N ALA A 13 -1.66 -3.29 10.05
CA ALA A 13 -0.32 -3.43 10.61
C ALA A 13 0.12 -4.92 10.63
N PHE A 14 -0.77 -5.83 11.01
CA PHE A 14 -0.50 -7.27 10.98
C PHE A 14 -0.17 -7.76 9.57
N VAL A 15 -0.99 -7.42 8.57
CA VAL A 15 -0.76 -7.80 7.16
C VAL A 15 0.58 -7.24 6.67
N THR A 16 0.88 -5.98 7.00
CA THR A 16 2.15 -5.33 6.66
C THR A 16 3.34 -6.12 7.21
N HIS A 17 3.28 -6.51 8.48
CA HIS A 17 4.33 -7.33 9.09
C HIS A 17 4.49 -8.68 8.39
N THR A 18 3.39 -9.35 8.04
CA THR A 18 3.46 -10.63 7.34
C THR A 18 4.05 -10.52 5.94
N ILE A 19 3.75 -9.44 5.20
CA ILE A 19 4.34 -9.18 3.88
C ILE A 19 5.85 -8.96 4.00
N ILE A 20 6.30 -8.21 5.01
CA ILE A 20 7.74 -7.99 5.27
C ILE A 20 8.43 -9.33 5.54
N GLN A 21 7.86 -10.18 6.41
CA GLN A 21 8.41 -11.50 6.71
C GLN A 21 8.49 -12.40 5.46
N MET A 22 7.47 -12.36 4.59
CA MET A 22 7.50 -13.07 3.31
C MET A 22 8.54 -12.50 2.34
N THR A 23 8.85 -11.21 2.44
CA THR A 23 9.86 -10.53 1.63
C THR A 23 11.27 -10.85 2.11
N ASP A 24 11.45 -11.07 3.42
CA ASP A 24 12.76 -11.36 4.03
C ASP A 24 13.34 -12.74 3.66
N VAL A 25 12.52 -13.64 3.12
CA VAL A 25 13.00 -14.95 2.60
C VAL A 25 13.38 -14.91 1.12
N LEU A 26 13.28 -13.75 0.48
CA LEU A 26 13.61 -13.53 -0.93
C LEU A 26 14.96 -12.83 -1.09
N SER A 27 15.49 -12.90 -2.30
CA SER A 27 16.62 -12.09 -2.77
C SER A 27 16.17 -11.19 -3.92
N ASP A 28 16.93 -10.13 -4.22
CA ASP A 28 16.60 -9.24 -5.36
C ASP A 28 16.60 -10.00 -6.71
N GLU A 29 17.33 -11.12 -6.78
CA GLU A 29 17.36 -12.02 -7.95
C GLU A 29 16.01 -12.70 -8.21
N ASP A 30 15.13 -12.76 -7.19
CA ASP A 30 13.80 -13.35 -7.29
C ASP A 30 12.74 -12.36 -7.82
N LEU A 31 13.00 -11.05 -7.75
CA LEU A 31 12.09 -9.99 -8.21
C LEU A 31 11.59 -10.15 -9.66
N PRO A 32 12.42 -10.57 -10.65
CA PRO A 32 11.95 -10.77 -12.03
C PRO A 32 11.17 -12.08 -12.23
N ILE A 33 11.12 -13.00 -11.26
CA ILE A 33 10.42 -14.28 -11.40
C ILE A 33 8.93 -14.03 -11.61
N ARG A 34 8.38 -14.64 -12.67
CA ARG A 34 6.94 -14.59 -12.99
C ARG A 34 6.30 -15.96 -12.76
N PRO A 35 5.13 -16.04 -12.09
CA PRO A 35 4.42 -17.30 -11.93
C PRO A 35 3.86 -17.82 -13.27
N THR A 36 3.49 -16.91 -14.19
CA THR A 36 3.13 -17.21 -15.58
C THR A 36 3.51 -16.04 -16.50
N GLN A 37 3.70 -16.30 -17.79
CA GLN A 37 4.21 -15.30 -18.76
C GLN A 37 3.40 -13.99 -18.86
N ARG A 38 2.12 -13.98 -18.47
CA ARG A 38 1.22 -12.82 -18.62
C ARG A 38 0.84 -12.16 -17.29
N LYS A 39 1.49 -12.53 -16.19
CA LYS A 39 1.20 -12.03 -14.85
C LYS A 39 2.38 -11.26 -14.30
N HIS A 40 2.09 -10.43 -13.31
CA HIS A 40 3.12 -9.66 -12.63
C HIS A 40 4.24 -10.56 -12.08
N SER A 41 5.46 -10.06 -12.13
CA SER A 41 6.58 -10.69 -11.40
C SER A 41 6.41 -10.52 -9.90
N ILE A 42 7.22 -11.23 -9.10
CA ILE A 42 7.25 -11.07 -7.64
C ILE A 42 7.50 -9.59 -7.28
N GLY A 43 8.49 -8.96 -7.91
CA GLY A 43 8.81 -7.56 -7.68
C GLY A 43 7.69 -6.61 -8.09
N GLU A 44 7.04 -6.82 -9.24
CA GLU A 44 5.89 -6.01 -9.66
C GLU A 44 4.71 -6.13 -8.68
N LEU A 45 4.43 -7.33 -8.17
CA LEU A 45 3.38 -7.55 -7.17
C LEU A 45 3.70 -6.89 -5.84
N LEU A 46 4.90 -7.12 -5.31
CA LEU A 46 5.34 -6.54 -4.05
C LEU A 46 5.38 -5.00 -4.13
N SER A 47 5.82 -4.45 -5.27
CA SER A 47 5.82 -3.01 -5.49
C SER A 47 4.40 -2.45 -5.50
N HIS A 48 3.47 -3.13 -6.18
CA HIS A 48 2.06 -2.73 -6.17
C HIS A 48 1.48 -2.75 -4.75
N LEU A 49 1.72 -3.81 -3.98
CA LEU A 49 1.29 -3.93 -2.58
C LEU A 49 1.84 -2.80 -1.69
N ALA A 50 3.11 -2.45 -1.86
CA ALA A 50 3.76 -1.36 -1.11
C ALA A 50 3.12 0.01 -1.35
N LEU A 51 2.48 0.21 -2.51
CA LEU A 51 1.86 1.48 -2.89
C LEU A 51 0.37 1.56 -2.55
N LEU A 52 -0.30 0.43 -2.31
CA LEU A 52 -1.75 0.37 -2.03
C LEU A 52 -2.20 1.35 -0.93
N PRO A 53 -1.55 1.46 0.24
CA PRO A 53 -2.07 2.33 1.30
C PRO A 53 -2.20 3.80 0.87
N LYS A 54 -1.24 4.29 0.07
CA LYS A 54 -1.25 5.65 -0.46
C LYS A 54 -2.15 5.79 -1.69
N ALA A 55 -2.12 4.80 -2.58
CA ALA A 55 -2.95 4.77 -3.77
C ALA A 55 -4.45 4.79 -3.42
N ASP A 56 -4.87 3.92 -2.49
CA ASP A 56 -6.27 3.79 -2.09
C ASP A 56 -6.75 5.03 -1.34
N TRP A 57 -5.87 5.69 -0.58
CA TRP A 57 -6.18 7.00 -0.01
C TRP A 57 -6.43 8.06 -1.10
N LEU A 58 -5.57 8.12 -2.12
CA LEU A 58 -5.74 9.07 -3.23
C LEU A 58 -7.07 8.81 -3.94
N ILE A 59 -7.44 7.54 -4.16
CA ILE A 59 -8.74 7.17 -4.73
C ILE A 59 -9.89 7.60 -3.81
N ALA A 60 -9.80 7.32 -2.51
CA ALA A 60 -10.81 7.75 -1.52
C ALA A 60 -10.93 9.28 -1.45
N SER A 61 -9.86 9.99 -1.80
CA SER A 61 -9.79 11.45 -1.94
C SER A 61 -10.15 11.95 -3.35
N GLU A 62 -10.77 11.11 -4.18
CA GLU A 62 -11.25 11.43 -5.52
C GLU A 62 -10.15 11.88 -6.51
N ALA A 63 -8.93 11.34 -6.37
CA ALA A 63 -7.84 11.60 -7.32
C ALA A 63 -8.22 11.18 -8.75
N THR A 64 -7.77 11.97 -9.74
CA THR A 64 -8.06 11.70 -11.15
C THR A 64 -7.22 10.54 -11.68
N GLU A 65 -7.66 9.96 -12.81
CA GLU A 65 -6.88 8.93 -13.52
C GLU A 65 -5.46 9.43 -13.88
N GLU A 66 -5.32 10.70 -14.27
CA GLU A 66 -4.03 11.30 -14.56
C GLU A 66 -3.12 11.35 -13.33
N THR A 67 -3.66 11.77 -12.18
CA THR A 67 -2.95 11.78 -10.90
C THR A 67 -2.53 10.36 -10.50
N MET A 68 -3.41 9.38 -10.67
CA MET A 68 -3.08 7.99 -10.36
C MET A 68 -2.02 7.42 -11.30
N ALA A 69 -2.11 7.72 -12.60
CA ALA A 69 -1.10 7.32 -13.58
C ALA A 69 0.27 7.94 -13.25
N GLU A 70 0.31 9.21 -12.85
CA GLU A 70 1.53 9.85 -12.40
C GLU A 70 2.08 9.23 -11.11
N PHE A 71 1.21 8.96 -10.14
CA PHE A 71 1.60 8.33 -8.87
C PHE A 71 2.30 6.99 -9.11
N TYR A 72 1.74 6.09 -9.92
CA TYR A 72 2.36 4.80 -10.21
C TYR A 72 3.65 4.93 -11.03
N ARG A 73 3.73 5.89 -11.96
CA ARG A 73 4.97 6.14 -12.74
C ARG A 73 6.12 6.64 -11.86
N ASN A 74 5.83 7.48 -10.88
CA ASN A 74 6.84 8.14 -10.05
C ASN A 74 7.33 7.26 -8.89
N ASN A 75 6.66 6.16 -8.59
CA ASN A 75 7.00 5.26 -7.48
C ASN A 75 7.46 3.88 -7.97
N GLY A 76 8.37 3.86 -8.96
CA GLY A 76 9.05 2.65 -9.36
C GLY A 76 9.97 2.14 -8.24
N LEU A 77 9.76 0.90 -7.81
CA LEU A 77 10.57 0.24 -6.77
C LEU A 77 11.36 -0.89 -7.43
N HIS A 78 12.64 -0.99 -7.12
CA HIS A 78 13.58 -1.84 -7.83
C HIS A 78 14.32 -2.83 -6.93
N THR A 79 14.28 -2.63 -5.62
CA THR A 79 14.91 -3.53 -4.62
C THR A 79 13.91 -3.94 -3.53
N LEU A 80 14.16 -5.08 -2.88
CA LEU A 80 13.39 -5.54 -1.72
C LEU A 80 13.45 -4.54 -0.56
N GLU A 81 14.56 -3.81 -0.39
CA GLU A 81 14.70 -2.77 0.63
C GLU A 81 13.78 -1.58 0.34
N GLU A 82 13.77 -1.07 -0.89
CA GLU A 82 12.87 0.01 -1.31
C GLU A 82 11.40 -0.38 -1.13
N ILE A 83 11.04 -1.61 -1.52
CA ILE A 83 9.69 -2.16 -1.36
C ILE A 83 9.27 -2.17 0.11
N LYS A 84 10.11 -2.72 1.00
CA LYS A 84 9.81 -2.79 2.43
C LYS A 84 9.68 -1.40 3.04
N SER A 85 10.61 -0.51 2.72
CA SER A 85 10.62 0.88 3.20
C SER A 85 9.36 1.64 2.74
N MET A 86 8.99 1.47 1.47
CA MET A 86 7.79 2.10 0.90
C MET A 86 6.51 1.56 1.54
N LEU A 87 6.40 0.24 1.75
CA LEU A 87 5.24 -0.36 2.41
C LEU A 87 5.08 0.17 3.85
N VAL A 88 6.16 0.16 4.64
CA VAL A 88 6.13 0.63 6.03
C VAL A 88 5.76 2.12 6.09
N SER A 89 6.39 2.94 5.26
CA SER A 89 6.14 4.38 5.25
C SER A 89 4.71 4.73 4.80
N ASN A 90 4.19 4.07 3.77
CA ASN A 90 2.83 4.30 3.30
C ASN A 90 1.77 3.85 4.31
N VAL A 91 1.99 2.74 5.03
CA VAL A 91 1.08 2.28 6.08
C VAL A 91 1.09 3.23 7.28
N ALA A 92 2.28 3.64 7.75
CA ALA A 92 2.41 4.60 8.84
C ALA A 92 1.79 5.97 8.47
N TRP A 93 1.95 6.38 7.21
CA TRP A 93 1.31 7.60 6.69
C TRP A 93 -0.21 7.46 6.68
N LEU A 94 -0.76 6.36 6.17
CA LEU A 94 -2.20 6.11 6.13
C LEU A 94 -2.81 6.11 7.54
N GLU A 95 -2.14 5.46 8.50
CA GLU A 95 -2.56 5.47 9.90
C GLU A 95 -2.63 6.90 10.45
N ALA A 96 -1.61 7.72 10.21
CA ALA A 96 -1.59 9.10 10.64
C ALA A 96 -2.73 9.93 10.02
N GLU A 97 -3.00 9.78 8.72
CA GLU A 97 -4.10 10.50 8.07
C GLU A 97 -5.47 10.09 8.60
N ILE A 98 -5.72 8.78 8.75
CA ILE A 98 -6.99 8.30 9.28
C ILE A 98 -7.22 8.80 10.71
N LEU A 99 -6.17 8.85 11.53
CA LEU A 99 -6.26 9.38 12.90
C LEU A 99 -6.54 10.88 12.97
N HIS A 100 -6.25 11.63 11.90
CA HIS A 100 -6.57 13.05 11.80
C HIS A 100 -8.00 13.33 11.31
N LEU A 101 -8.71 12.34 10.76
CA LEU A 101 -10.07 12.52 10.29
C LEU A 101 -11.04 12.78 11.44
N THR A 102 -11.92 13.74 11.23
CA THR A 102 -13.09 13.96 12.10
C THR A 102 -14.16 12.90 11.85
N GLU A 103 -15.08 12.73 12.81
CA GLU A 103 -16.20 11.78 12.66
C GLU A 103 -17.07 12.09 11.43
N THR A 104 -17.26 13.37 11.10
CA THR A 104 -18.00 13.79 9.91
C THR A 104 -17.28 13.39 8.62
N GLU A 105 -15.95 13.51 8.57
CA GLU A 105 -15.16 13.10 7.40
C GLU A 105 -15.13 11.57 7.26
N MET A 106 -15.05 10.83 8.36
CA MET A 106 -15.11 9.36 8.34
C MET A 106 -16.47 8.82 7.83
N GLN A 107 -17.56 9.56 8.04
CA GLN A 107 -18.90 9.18 7.57
C GLN A 107 -19.16 9.60 6.11
N LYS A 108 -18.28 10.41 5.51
CA LYS A 108 -18.45 10.89 4.14
C LYS A 108 -18.21 9.74 3.15
N THR A 109 -19.16 9.53 2.26
CA THR A 109 -18.99 8.66 1.09
C THR A 109 -18.45 9.49 -0.06
N THR A 110 -17.33 9.09 -0.64
CA THR A 110 -16.67 9.79 -1.76
C THR A 110 -16.82 9.02 -3.07
N THR A 111 -16.68 7.70 -3.04
CA THR A 111 -16.87 6.82 -4.19
C THR A 111 -18.01 5.82 -3.97
N ALA A 112 -18.94 5.76 -4.92
CA ALA A 112 -20.08 4.83 -4.98
C ALA A 112 -19.83 3.67 -5.95
#